data_AF-A0A087T444-F1
#
_entry.id   AF-A0A087T444-F1
#
_cell.length_a   1.000
_cell.length_b   1.000
_cell.length_c   1.000
_cell.angle_alpha   90.00
_cell.angle_beta   90.00
_cell.angle_gamma   90.00
#
_symmetry.space_group_name_H-M   'P 1'
#
loop_
_entity.id
_entity.type
_entity.pdbx_description
1 polymer ?
#
loop_
_entity_poly.entity_id
_entity_poly.type
_entity_poly.pdbx_seq_one_letter_code
_entity_poly.pdbx_strand_id
1 'polypeptide(L)' 'MSYQLYRNTTLGHTLQEALDELIQCGQITHQLALKVLLQFDKVINNALASKIKSRLTFKVGHKKISLIYEPRVV' A
#
# COMPACT_ATOMS: atom_id res chain seq x y z
N MET A 1 -7.60 12.22 -1.04
CA MET A 1 -6.24 11.75 -0.68
C MET A 1 -6.25 10.24 -0.71
N SER A 2 -5.32 9.61 -1.41
CA SER A 2 -5.18 8.14 -1.44
C SER A 2 -3.95 7.73 -0.63
N TYR A 3 -4.11 6.82 0.33
CA TYR A 3 -3.01 6.35 1.16
C TYR A 3 -2.07 5.45 0.34
N GLN A 4 -0.76 5.70 0.42
CA GLN A 4 0.29 4.86 -0.17
C GLN A 4 0.64 3.65 0.72
N LEU A 5 0.11 3.58 1.95
CA LEU A 5 0.37 2.51 2.91
C LEU A 5 0.17 1.11 2.31
N TYR A 6 -0.81 0.97 1.41
CA TYR A 6 -1.15 -0.30 0.80
C TYR A 6 -0.10 -0.82 -0.20
N ARG A 7 0.88 0.00 -0.61
CA ARG A 7 2.00 -0.44 -1.45
C ARG A 7 2.90 -1.45 -0.72
N ASN A 8 2.98 -1.39 0.61
CA ASN A 8 3.77 -2.31 1.43
C ASN A 8 3.01 -3.61 1.78
N THR A 9 1.82 -3.80 1.23
CA THR A 9 1.11 -5.09 1.33
C THR A 9 1.64 -6.06 0.28
N THR A 10 1.36 -7.36 0.44
CA THR A 10 1.73 -8.36 -0.56
C THR A 10 1.29 -7.96 -1.98
N LEU A 11 0.05 -7.49 -2.14
CA LEU A 11 -0.46 -7.06 -3.45
C LEU A 11 0.30 -5.85 -4.02
N GLY A 12 0.61 -4.87 -3.17
CA GLY A 12 1.38 -3.70 -3.57
C GLY A 12 2.84 -4.01 -3.90
N HIS A 13 3.45 -4.95 -3.18
CA HIS A 13 4.82 -5.41 -3.42
C HIS A 13 4.92 -6.15 -4.76
N THR A 14 4.05 -7.12 -5.00
CA THR A 14 4.03 -7.87 -6.26
C THR A 14 3.78 -6.97 -7.48
N LEU A 15 2.95 -5.93 -7.33
CA LEU A 15 2.77 -4.93 -8.40
C LEU A 15 4.06 -4.15 -8.69
N GLN A 16 4.80 -3.74 -7.65
CA GLN A 16 6.06 -3.01 -7.82
C GLN A 16 7.11 -3.89 -8.49
N GLU A 17 7.25 -5.15 -8.06
CA GLU A 17 8.17 -6.12 -8.69
C GLU A 17 7.86 -6.31 -10.18
N ALA A 18 6.59 -6.50 -10.53
CA ALA A 18 6.18 -6.63 -11.94
C ALA A 18 6.46 -5.35 -12.75
N LEU A 19 6.28 -4.17 -12.15
CA LEU A 19 6.61 -2.90 -12.82
C LEU A 19 8.12 -2.74 -13.02
N ASP A 20 8.93 -3.14 -12.04
CA ASP A 20 10.39 -3.09 -12.14
C ASP A 20 10.93 -4.06 -13.20
N GLU A 21 10.33 -5.25 -13.35
CA GLU A 21 10.65 -6.17 -14.44
C GLU A 21 10.34 -5.53 -15.81
N LEU A 22 9.18 -4.90 -15.96
CA LEU A 22 8.79 -4.23 -17.21
C LEU A 22 9.71 -3.04 -17.55
N ILE A 23 10.20 -2.33 -16.53
CA ILE A 23 11.20 -1.26 -16.70
C ILE A 23 12.53 -1.86 -17.16
N GLN A 24 13.00 -2.93 -16.51
CA GLN A 24 14.25 -3.61 -16.87
C GLN A 24 14.24 -4.17 -18.29
N CYS A 25 13.09 -4.70 -18.74
CA CYS A 25 12.90 -5.15 -20.12
C CYS A 25 12.72 -4.01 -21.13
N GLY A 26 12.76 -2.74 -20.70
CA GLY A 26 12.57 -1.57 -21.56
C GLY A 26 11.15 -1.44 -22.14
N GLN A 27 10.17 -2.17 -21.59
CA GLN A 27 8.79 -2.16 -22.09
C GLN A 27 8.02 -0.91 -21.64
N ILE A 28 8.36 -0.37 -20.47
CA ILE A 28 7.74 0.85 -19.93
C ILE A 28 8.80 1.79 -19.36
N THR A 29 8.44 3.07 -19.25
CA THR A 29 9.28 4.07 -18.58
C THR A 29 9.00 4.09 -17.08
N HIS A 30 9.99 4.48 -16.29
CA HIS A 30 9.83 4.70 -14.85
C HIS A 30 8.69 5.68 -14.53
N GLN A 31 8.54 6.74 -15.33
CA GLN A 31 7.45 7.70 -15.15
C GLN A 31 6.06 7.07 -15.37
N LEU A 32 5.94 6.09 -16.27
CA LEU A 32 4.68 5.37 -16.48
C LEU A 32 4.37 4.45 -15.30
N ALA A 33 5.36 3.71 -14.78
CA ALA A 33 5.19 2.88 -13.60
C ALA A 33 4.69 3.69 -12.39
N LEU A 34 5.23 4.89 -12.16
CA LEU A 34 4.75 5.80 -11.11
C LEU A 34 3.27 6.16 -11.28
N LYS A 35 2.81 6.40 -12.53
CA LYS A 35 1.38 6.65 -12.80
C LYS A 35 0.51 5.43 -12.48
N VAL A 36 0.98 4.23 -12.76
CA VAL A 36 0.29 2.98 -12.38
C VAL A 36 0.18 2.87 -10.87
N LEU A 37 1.25 3.16 -10.13
CA LEU A 37 1.23 3.15 -8.65
C LEU A 37 0.27 4.20 -8.07
N LEU A 38 0.21 5.40 -8.66
CA LEU A 38 -0.78 6.42 -8.26
C LEU A 38 -2.23 5.96 -8.51
N GLN A 39 -2.45 5.21 -9.59
CA GLN A 39 -3.77 4.65 -9.88
C GLN A 39 -4.11 3.51 -8.93
N PHE A 40 -3.14 2.65 -8.61
CA PHE A 40 -3.29 1.61 -7.59
C PHE A 40 -3.73 2.21 -6.25
N ASP A 41 -3.06 3.28 -5.78
CA ASP A 41 -3.43 3.93 -4.52
C ASP A 41 -4.92 4.35 -4.52
N LYS A 42 -5.41 4.96 -5.60
CA LYS A 42 -6.82 5.37 -5.69
C LYS A 42 -7.77 4.18 -5.63
N VAL A 43 -7.47 3.14 -6.41
CA VAL A 43 -8.35 1.97 -6.55
C VAL A 43 -8.42 1.16 -5.27
N ILE A 44 -7.28 0.89 -4.62
CA ILE A 44 -7.26 0.06 -3.41
C ILE A 44 -7.96 0.77 -2.24
N ASN A 45 -7.74 2.08 -2.08
CA ASN A 45 -8.41 2.88 -1.06
C ASN A 45 -9.94 2.83 -1.23
N ASN A 46 -10.42 3.01 -2.47
CA ASN A 46 -11.85 2.94 -2.77
C ASN A 46 -12.41 1.51 -2.60
N ALA A 47 -11.70 0.49 -3.06
CA ALA A 47 -12.14 -0.90 -2.97
C ALA A 47 -12.28 -1.36 -1.52
N LEU A 48 -11.32 -1.04 -0.65
CA LEU A 48 -11.39 -1.38 0.77
C LEU A 48 -12.56 -0.68 1.46
N ALA A 49 -12.80 0.61 1.15
CA ALA A 49 -13.90 1.36 1.76
C ALA A 49 -15.29 0.94 1.26
N SER A 50 -15.42 0.58 -0.02
CA SER A 50 -16.73 0.31 -0.65
C SER A 50 -17.12 -1.17 -0.66
N LYS A 51 -16.15 -2.09 -0.83
CA LYS A 51 -16.43 -3.51 -1.05
C LYS A 51 -16.29 -4.36 0.21
N ILE A 52 -15.51 -3.93 1.20
CA ILE A 52 -15.27 -4.71 2.41
C ILE A 52 -16.16 -4.19 3.54
N LYS A 53 -17.15 -5.00 3.93
CA LYS A 53 -18.01 -4.74 5.09
C LYS A 53 -17.69 -5.65 6.29
N SER A 54 -16.75 -6.58 6.10
CA SER A 54 -16.37 -7.57 7.11
C SER A 54 -15.72 -6.88 8.31
N ARG A 55 -16.32 -7.04 9.49
CA ARG A 55 -15.82 -6.48 10.75
C ARG A 55 -15.01 -7.53 11.50
N LEU A 56 -13.71 -7.31 11.61
CA LEU A 56 -12.82 -8.12 12.45
C LEU A 56 -12.82 -7.54 13.87
N THR A 57 -13.13 -8.36 14.87
CA THR A 57 -13.02 -8.00 16.28
C THR A 57 -11.84 -8.73 16.89
N PHE A 58 -10.77 -8.01 17.19
CA PHE A 58 -9.61 -8.57 17.88
C PHE A 58 -9.85 -8.52 19.40
N LYS A 59 -9.95 -9.68 20.04
CA LYS A 59 -9.85 -9.77 21.51
C LYS A 59 -8.37 -9.81 21.87
N VAL A 60 -7.84 -8.70 22.38
CA VAL A 60 -6.45 -8.63 22.86
C VAL A 60 -6.34 -9.45 24.15
N GLY A 61 -5.79 -10.66 24.04
CA GLY A 61 -5.22 -11.35 25.19
C GLY A 61 -3.92 -10.66 25.61
N HIS A 62 -4.03 -9.77 26.59
CA HIS A 62 -2.93 -9.37 27.49
C HIS A 62 -1.58 -8.96 26.86
N LYS A 63 -1.53 -7.92 26.02
CA LYS A 63 -0.52 -6.83 26.07
C LYS A 63 -0.74 -5.81 24.96
N LYS A 64 -0.85 -4.55 25.35
CA LYS A 64 -0.95 -3.39 24.47
C LYS A 64 0.43 -3.05 23.92
N ILE A 65 0.75 -3.44 22.68
CA ILE A 65 1.91 -2.89 21.97
C ILE A 65 1.49 -1.52 21.45
N SER A 66 1.97 -0.45 22.08
CA SER A 66 1.84 0.92 21.60
C SER A 66 3.18 1.30 20.98
N LEU A 67 3.29 1.31 19.65
CA LEU A 67 4.39 2.00 19.00
C LEU A 67 3.97 3.47 18.86
N ILE A 68 4.45 4.30 19.80
CA ILE A 68 4.38 5.75 19.68
C ILE A 68 5.51 6.14 18.72
N TYR A 69 5.15 6.62 17.54
CA TYR A 69 6.11 7.30 16.66
C TYR A 69 6.36 8.69 17.25
N GLU A 70 7.51 8.90 17.89
CA GLU A 70 8.01 10.23 18.23
C GLU A 70 8.80 10.78 17.04
N PRO A 71 8.28 11.78 16.30
CA PRO A 71 9.14 12.51 15.38
C PRO A 71 10.14 13.31 16.22
N ARG A 72 11.41 12.88 16.22
CA ARG A 72 12.52 13.74 16.64
C ARG A 72 12.55 14.96 15.71
N VAL A 73 12.11 16.09 16.23
CA VAL A 73 12.41 17.40 15.64
C VAL A 73 13.85 17.72 16.03
N VAL A 74 14.67 18.01 15.03
CA VAL A 74 16.08 18.45 15.17
C VAL A 74 16.13 19.74 15.98
#